data_AF-A0A349IQQ5-F1
#
_entry.id   AF-A0A349IQQ5-F1
#
_cell.length_a   1.000
_cell.length_b   1.000
_cell.length_c   1.000
_cell.angle_alpha   90.00
_cell.angle_beta   90.00
_cell.angle_gamma   90.00
#
_symmetry.space_group_name_H-M   'P 1'
#
loop_
_entity.id
_entity.type
_entity.pdbx_description
1 polymer ?
#
loop_
_entity_poly.entity_id
_entity_poly.type
_entity_poly.pdbx_seq_one_letter_code
_entity_poly.pdbx_strand_id
1 'polypeptide(L)'
;MEFINTFKQKHPELFSYLQADEIHAHDYFLARTFLKLLPASVTPNKISIFRIIATPVVFLFILYGCYRIGVVLFLLVAFTDALDGSLARTQAKVTRFGMLIDPLADKLLIGSMVLLLVFKHLDFWLGIAVLGIEIVFIASAYVATVKFKTVRMANLWGKIKMFLQVLSVCAILIALVFDNEIFLRIASGILGLSVGFALLSLFRHGV
;
A
#
# COMPACT_ATOMS: atom_id res chain seq x y z
N MET A 1 -11.51 -18.24 -15.31
CA MET A 1 -12.36 -18.26 -14.09
C MET A 1 -12.31 -19.59 -13.34
N GLU A 2 -12.11 -20.71 -14.03
CA GLU A 2 -12.08 -22.06 -13.43
C GLU A 2 -10.99 -22.23 -12.34
N PHE A 3 -9.76 -21.76 -12.59
CA PHE A 3 -8.66 -21.82 -11.61
C PHE A 3 -8.98 -21.16 -10.26
N ILE A 4 -9.63 -19.98 -10.27
CA ILE A 4 -9.98 -19.25 -9.05
C ILE A 4 -11.04 -20.02 -8.25
N ASN A 5 -12.01 -20.63 -8.94
CA ASN A 5 -13.05 -21.41 -8.30
C ASN A 5 -12.48 -22.70 -7.68
N THR A 6 -11.58 -23.38 -8.38
CA THR A 6 -10.88 -24.57 -7.87
C THR A 6 -10.00 -24.23 -6.67
N PHE A 7 -9.27 -23.11 -6.71
CA PHE A 7 -8.45 -22.64 -5.59
C PHE A 7 -9.30 -22.30 -4.36
N LYS A 8 -10.44 -21.62 -4.57
CA LYS A 8 -11.38 -21.27 -3.50
C LYS A 8 -12.02 -22.50 -2.85
N GLN A 9 -12.31 -23.54 -3.63
CA GLN A 9 -12.80 -24.81 -3.11
C GLN A 9 -11.73 -25.57 -2.31
N LYS A 10 -10.47 -25.48 -2.73
CA LYS A 10 -9.35 -26.18 -2.08
C LYS A 10 -8.90 -25.50 -0.77
N HIS A 11 -9.11 -24.19 -0.64
CA HIS A 11 -8.71 -23.38 0.52
C HIS A 11 -9.84 -22.47 1.05
N PRO A 12 -10.99 -23.03 1.49
CA PRO A 12 -12.13 -22.24 1.94
C PRO A 12 -11.82 -21.36 3.17
N GLU A 13 -10.85 -21.77 4.01
CA GLU A 13 -10.38 -21.05 5.18
C GLU A 13 -9.73 -19.70 4.88
N LEU A 14 -9.26 -19.48 3.64
CA LEU A 14 -8.68 -18.21 3.21
C LEU A 14 -9.74 -17.15 2.88
N PHE A 15 -10.96 -17.60 2.57
CA PHE A 15 -12.06 -16.76 2.11
C PHE A 15 -13.18 -16.62 3.12
N SER A 16 -13.05 -17.21 4.31
CA SER A 16 -13.97 -16.98 5.42
C SER A 16 -13.81 -15.55 5.96
N TYR A 17 -14.94 -14.94 6.30
CA TYR A 17 -14.96 -13.62 6.89
C TYR A 17 -14.54 -13.68 8.36
N LEU A 18 -13.63 -12.79 8.72
CA LEU A 18 -13.19 -12.57 10.08
C LEU A 18 -13.95 -11.38 10.68
N GLN A 19 -14.03 -11.34 12.01
CA GLN A 19 -14.57 -10.19 12.71
C GLN A 19 -13.71 -8.96 12.40
N ALA A 20 -14.33 -7.88 11.95
CA ALA A 20 -13.61 -6.66 11.65
C ALA A 20 -13.09 -6.00 12.94
N ASP A 21 -11.83 -5.58 12.92
CA ASP A 21 -11.23 -4.76 13.97
C ASP A 21 -11.83 -3.34 14.00
N GLU A 22 -11.48 -2.59 15.05
CA GLU A 22 -11.93 -1.21 15.31
C GLU A 22 -12.05 -0.37 14.05
N ILE A 23 -13.28 0.11 13.77
CA ILE A 23 -13.58 0.99 12.65
C ILE A 23 -12.99 2.37 12.94
N HIS A 24 -12.16 2.88 12.05
CA HIS A 24 -11.52 4.17 12.21
C HIS A 24 -12.42 5.33 11.74
N ALA A 25 -12.14 6.56 12.18
CA ALA A 25 -12.94 7.73 11.80
C ALA A 25 -12.99 7.96 10.28
N HIS A 26 -11.87 7.74 9.56
CA HIS A 26 -11.84 7.86 8.10
C HIS A 26 -12.67 6.79 7.41
N ASP A 27 -12.91 5.65 8.05
CA ASP A 27 -13.74 4.59 7.47
C ASP A 27 -15.20 5.02 7.38
N TYR A 28 -15.72 5.70 8.41
CA TYR A 28 -17.07 6.26 8.36
C TYR A 28 -17.21 7.34 7.30
N PHE A 29 -16.17 8.17 7.14
CA PHE A 29 -16.16 9.20 6.10
C PHE A 29 -16.20 8.58 4.70
N LEU A 30 -15.32 7.63 4.42
CA LEU A 30 -15.27 6.91 3.13
C LEU A 30 -16.55 6.13 2.89
N ALA A 31 -17.09 5.46 3.92
CA ALA A 31 -18.35 4.73 3.83
C ALA A 31 -19.53 5.62 3.46
N ARG A 32 -19.56 6.85 4.01
CA ARG A 32 -20.64 7.80 3.74
C ARG A 32 -20.55 8.45 2.36
N THR A 33 -19.35 8.54 1.79
CA THR A 33 -19.05 9.29 0.55
C THR A 33 -18.80 8.34 -0.62
N PHE A 34 -17.63 7.70 -0.67
CA PHE A 34 -17.15 6.93 -1.81
C PHE A 34 -17.70 5.49 -1.85
N LEU A 35 -17.85 4.81 -0.72
CA LEU A 35 -18.28 3.39 -0.74
C LEU A 35 -19.73 3.22 -1.19
N LYS A 36 -20.59 4.24 -1.05
CA LYS A 36 -21.95 4.22 -1.59
C LYS A 36 -22.01 4.20 -3.12
N LEU A 37 -20.97 4.69 -3.77
CA LEU A 37 -20.87 4.71 -5.23
C LEU A 37 -20.43 3.36 -5.79
N LEU A 38 -19.84 2.50 -4.95
CA LEU A 38 -19.38 1.18 -5.37
C LEU A 38 -20.57 0.21 -5.50
N PRO A 39 -20.65 -0.55 -6.61
CA PRO A 39 -21.62 -1.63 -6.74
C PRO A 39 -21.43 -2.67 -5.62
N ALA A 40 -22.53 -3.27 -5.15
CA ALA A 40 -22.50 -4.32 -4.13
C ALA A 40 -21.66 -5.56 -4.51
N SER A 41 -21.33 -5.72 -5.80
CA SER A 41 -20.49 -6.80 -6.33
C SER A 41 -18.99 -6.58 -6.15
N VAL A 42 -18.56 -5.36 -5.77
CA VAL A 42 -17.16 -5.03 -5.50
C VAL A 42 -16.80 -5.52 -4.11
N THR A 43 -15.78 -6.37 -4.04
CA THR A 43 -15.22 -6.91 -2.79
C THR A 43 -13.85 -6.31 -2.55
N PRO A 44 -13.39 -6.16 -1.29
CA PRO A 44 -12.06 -5.65 -0.97
C PRO A 44 -10.95 -6.32 -1.81
N ASN A 45 -10.92 -7.66 -1.84
CA ASN A 45 -9.93 -8.42 -2.60
C ASN A 45 -9.88 -8.10 -4.11
N LYS A 46 -11.00 -7.69 -4.72
CA LYS A 46 -11.02 -7.30 -6.14
C LYS A 46 -10.32 -5.96 -6.35
N ILE A 47 -10.43 -5.05 -5.38
CA ILE A 47 -9.77 -3.76 -5.41
C ILE A 47 -8.26 -3.96 -5.26
N SER A 48 -7.81 -4.83 -4.35
CA SER A 48 -6.39 -5.18 -4.19
C SER A 48 -5.80 -5.83 -5.44
N ILE A 49 -6.54 -6.76 -6.07
CA ILE A 49 -6.13 -7.37 -7.35
C ILE A 49 -6.07 -6.33 -8.47
N PHE A 50 -7.07 -5.43 -8.55
CA PHE A 50 -7.06 -4.33 -9.51
C PHE A 50 -5.79 -3.49 -9.34
N ARG A 51 -5.41 -3.13 -8.11
CA ARG A 51 -4.19 -2.38 -7.81
C ARG A 51 -2.91 -3.12 -8.23
N ILE A 52 -2.82 -4.43 -8.03
CA ILE A 52 -1.68 -5.23 -8.52
C ILE A 52 -1.56 -5.12 -10.04
N ILE A 53 -2.67 -5.20 -10.78
CA ILE A 53 -2.69 -5.12 -12.25
C ILE A 53 -2.44 -3.68 -12.73
N ALA A 54 -2.96 -2.68 -12.01
CA ALA A 54 -2.84 -1.27 -12.37
C ALA A 54 -1.42 -0.73 -12.10
N THR A 55 -0.72 -1.23 -11.08
CA THR A 55 0.62 -0.73 -10.72
C THR A 55 1.63 -0.80 -11.87
N PRO A 56 1.79 -1.91 -12.63
CA PRO A 56 2.63 -1.94 -13.82
C PRO A 56 2.29 -0.88 -14.85
N VAL A 57 1.00 -0.55 -15.02
CA VAL A 57 0.56 0.52 -15.92
C VAL A 57 1.07 1.87 -15.41
N VAL A 58 0.88 2.17 -14.12
CA VAL A 58 1.42 3.39 -13.49
C VAL A 58 2.94 3.48 -13.68
N PHE A 59 3.65 2.38 -13.43
CA PHE A 59 5.09 2.28 -13.60
C PHE A 59 5.52 2.60 -15.03
N LEU A 60 4.87 2.02 -16.05
CA LEU A 60 5.21 2.27 -17.45
C LEU A 60 5.00 3.72 -17.85
N PHE A 61 3.89 4.35 -17.46
CA PHE A 61 3.65 5.77 -17.77
C PHE A 61 4.73 6.67 -17.17
N ILE A 62 5.16 6.40 -15.93
CA ILE A 62 6.23 7.17 -15.28
C ILE A 62 7.59 6.87 -15.93
N LEU A 63 7.86 5.61 -16.29
CA LEU A 63 9.12 5.19 -16.93
C LEU A 63 9.33 5.90 -18.27
N TYR A 64 8.28 6.05 -19.07
CA TYR A 64 8.32 6.78 -20.35
C TYR A 64 8.22 8.31 -20.19
N GLY A 65 8.27 8.83 -18.97
CA GLY A 65 8.28 10.27 -18.71
C GLY A 65 6.91 10.96 -18.81
N CYS A 66 5.80 10.21 -18.90
CA CYS A 66 4.45 10.76 -18.90
C CYS A 66 3.99 11.14 -17.48
N TYR A 67 4.78 11.95 -16.77
CA TYR A 67 4.60 12.23 -15.34
C TYR A 67 3.24 12.85 -14.99
N ARG A 68 2.66 13.68 -15.87
CA ARG A 68 1.33 14.29 -15.64
C ARG A 68 0.24 13.23 -15.48
N ILE A 69 0.23 12.25 -16.39
CA ILE A 69 -0.70 11.12 -16.33
C ILE A 69 -0.29 10.18 -15.19
N GLY A 70 1.01 9.97 -15.01
CA GLY A 70 1.58 9.17 -13.93
C GLY A 70 1.13 9.60 -12.54
N VAL A 71 1.12 10.91 -12.23
CA VAL A 71 0.61 11.45 -10.95
C VAL A 71 -0.85 11.07 -10.74
N VAL A 72 -1.69 11.30 -11.75
CA VAL A 72 -3.14 11.05 -11.65
C VAL A 72 -3.39 9.56 -11.45
N LEU A 73 -2.74 8.70 -12.23
CA LEU A 73 -2.87 7.25 -12.09
C LEU A 73 -2.33 6.76 -10.75
N PHE A 74 -1.18 7.26 -10.31
CA PHE A 74 -0.60 6.91 -9.01
C PHE A 74 -1.55 7.27 -7.87
N LEU A 75 -2.11 8.49 -7.86
CA LEU A 75 -3.07 8.92 -6.85
C LEU A 75 -4.33 8.07 -6.85
N LEU A 76 -4.88 7.76 -8.03
CA LEU A 76 -6.06 6.90 -8.14
C LEU A 76 -5.77 5.50 -7.58
N VAL A 77 -4.65 4.88 -7.97
CA VAL A 77 -4.27 3.54 -7.50
C VAL A 77 -3.92 3.54 -6.02
N ALA A 78 -3.19 4.54 -5.52
CA ALA A 78 -2.89 4.67 -4.09
C ALA A 78 -4.17 4.89 -3.26
N PHE A 79 -5.14 5.64 -3.79
CA PHE A 79 -6.43 5.85 -3.10
C PHE A 79 -7.25 4.56 -2.98
N THR A 80 -7.09 3.60 -3.90
CA THR A 80 -7.78 2.30 -3.80
C THR A 80 -7.41 1.51 -2.54
N ASP A 81 -6.23 1.75 -1.95
CA ASP A 81 -5.80 1.20 -0.65
C ASP A 81 -6.70 1.63 0.50
N ALA A 82 -7.00 2.93 0.55
CA ALA A 82 -7.86 3.45 1.61
C ALA A 82 -9.29 2.91 1.46
N LEU A 83 -9.73 2.72 0.21
CA LEU A 83 -11.07 2.20 -0.10
C LEU A 83 -11.20 0.71 0.22
N ASP A 84 -10.24 -0.14 -0.14
CA ASP A 84 -10.35 -1.59 0.08
C ASP A 84 -10.36 -1.94 1.57
N GLY A 85 -9.48 -1.32 2.36
CA GLY A 85 -9.41 -1.50 3.80
C GLY A 85 -10.66 -0.96 4.51
N SER A 86 -11.16 0.21 4.09
CA SER A 86 -12.39 0.78 4.64
C SER A 86 -13.61 -0.08 4.32
N LEU A 87 -13.71 -0.58 3.08
CA LEU A 87 -14.76 -1.48 2.65
C LEU A 87 -14.74 -2.80 3.42
N ALA A 88 -13.56 -3.36 3.65
CA ALA A 88 -13.40 -4.61 4.41
C ALA A 88 -13.87 -4.46 5.86
N ARG A 89 -13.49 -3.37 6.54
CA ARG A 89 -13.86 -3.12 7.94
C ARG A 89 -15.34 -2.78 8.10
N THR A 90 -15.86 -1.87 7.28
CA THR A 90 -17.25 -1.39 7.42
C THR A 90 -18.30 -2.40 6.99
N GLN A 91 -17.95 -3.34 6.10
CA GLN A 91 -18.86 -4.42 5.69
C GLN A 91 -18.59 -5.75 6.39
N ALA A 92 -17.68 -5.80 7.37
CA ALA A 92 -17.24 -7.04 8.02
C ALA A 92 -16.80 -8.13 7.01
N LYS A 93 -16.12 -7.71 5.94
CA LYS A 93 -15.65 -8.55 4.82
C LYS A 93 -14.13 -8.76 4.85
N VAL A 94 -13.52 -8.79 6.03
CA VAL A 94 -12.09 -9.06 6.19
C VAL A 94 -11.85 -10.56 5.96
N THR A 95 -10.91 -10.94 5.08
CA THR A 95 -10.55 -12.35 4.85
C THR A 95 -9.06 -12.58 5.03
N ARG A 96 -8.65 -13.82 5.37
CA ARG A 96 -7.22 -14.18 5.46
C ARG A 96 -6.48 -13.98 4.14
N PHE A 97 -7.14 -14.25 3.02
CA PHE A 97 -6.60 -13.95 1.70
C PHE A 97 -6.32 -12.46 1.49
N GLY A 98 -7.28 -11.58 1.83
CA GLY A 98 -7.10 -10.13 1.73
C GLY A 98 -5.94 -9.66 2.60
N MET A 99 -5.88 -10.11 3.86
CA MET A 99 -4.78 -9.77 4.77
C MET A 99 -3.38 -10.17 4.26
N LEU A 100 -3.28 -11.13 3.33
CA LEU A 100 -2.02 -11.51 2.68
C LEU A 100 -1.76 -10.72 1.40
N ILE A 101 -2.79 -10.49 0.59
CA ILE A 101 -2.68 -9.82 -0.71
C ILE A 101 -2.55 -8.31 -0.58
N ASP A 102 -3.21 -7.68 0.39
CA ASP A 102 -3.20 -6.23 0.56
C ASP A 102 -1.77 -5.72 0.84
N PRO A 103 -1.00 -6.27 1.81
CA PRO A 103 0.38 -5.83 2.03
C PRO A 103 1.32 -6.11 0.86
N LEU A 104 1.01 -7.09 0.02
CA LEU A 104 1.76 -7.37 -1.20
C LEU A 104 1.48 -6.30 -2.26
N ALA A 105 0.20 -5.97 -2.48
CA ALA A 105 -0.23 -4.95 -3.43
C ALA A 105 0.34 -3.57 -3.07
N ASP A 106 0.31 -3.20 -1.78
CA ASP A 106 0.84 -1.94 -1.26
C ASP A 106 2.34 -1.80 -1.56
N LYS A 107 3.10 -2.83 -1.22
CA LYS A 107 4.56 -2.85 -1.38
C LYS A 107 4.97 -2.93 -2.84
N LEU A 108 4.16 -3.54 -3.69
CA LEU A 108 4.38 -3.55 -5.14
C LEU A 108 4.27 -2.12 -5.70
N LEU A 109 3.23 -1.37 -5.32
CA LEU A 109 3.06 0.03 -5.72
C LEU A 109 4.23 0.90 -5.24
N ILE A 110 4.46 0.97 -3.93
CA ILE A 110 5.51 1.83 -3.37
C ILE A 110 6.90 1.38 -3.79
N GLY A 111 7.18 0.08 -3.75
CA GLY A 111 8.48 -0.48 -4.16
C GLY A 111 8.82 -0.16 -5.62
N SER A 112 7.84 -0.26 -6.52
CA SER A 112 8.03 0.11 -7.94
C SER A 112 8.32 1.59 -8.11
N MET A 113 7.62 2.47 -7.37
CA MET A 113 7.86 3.91 -7.42
C MET A 113 9.22 4.28 -6.83
N VAL A 114 9.63 3.64 -5.73
CA VAL A 114 10.95 3.85 -5.12
C VAL A 114 12.06 3.44 -6.09
N LEU A 115 11.95 2.26 -6.71
CA LEU A 115 12.91 1.78 -7.72
C LEU A 115 13.07 2.75 -8.88
N LEU A 116 11.96 3.31 -9.37
CA LEU A 116 11.97 4.18 -10.55
C LEU A 116 12.38 5.61 -10.24
N LEU A 117 11.87 6.18 -9.15
CA LEU A 117 11.96 7.61 -8.86
C LEU A 117 13.08 7.94 -7.89
N VAL A 118 13.22 7.19 -6.80
CA VAL A 118 14.17 7.51 -5.72
C VAL A 118 15.59 7.25 -6.20
N PHE A 119 15.86 6.10 -6.82
CA PHE A 119 17.20 5.80 -7.35
C PHE A 119 17.62 6.70 -8.50
N LYS A 120 16.67 7.35 -9.18
CA LYS A 120 16.95 8.24 -10.31
C LYS A 120 17.08 9.71 -9.89
N HIS A 121 16.32 10.15 -8.88
CA HIS A 121 16.17 11.57 -8.56
C HIS A 121 16.56 11.96 -7.13
N LEU A 122 16.70 10.99 -6.22
CA LEU A 122 17.06 11.22 -4.82
C LEU A 122 18.35 10.47 -4.45
N ASP A 123 18.73 10.57 -3.18
CA ASP A 123 19.91 9.90 -2.65
C ASP A 123 19.78 8.36 -2.72
N PHE A 124 20.87 7.72 -3.15
CA PHE A 124 20.94 6.28 -3.35
C PHE A 124 20.76 5.49 -2.04
N TRP A 125 21.36 5.97 -0.94
CA TRP A 125 21.26 5.32 0.37
C TRP A 125 19.86 5.42 0.94
N LEU A 126 19.16 6.52 0.66
CA LEU A 126 17.75 6.66 1.01
C LEU A 126 16.88 5.61 0.29
N GLY A 127 17.13 5.37 -0.99
CA GLY A 127 16.47 4.29 -1.75
C GLY A 127 16.70 2.90 -1.14
N ILE A 128 17.95 2.60 -0.78
CA ILE A 128 18.31 1.35 -0.09
C ILE A 128 17.60 1.24 1.26
N ALA A 129 17.61 2.30 2.06
CA ALA A 129 17.00 2.29 3.39
C ALA A 129 15.49 1.99 3.32
N VAL A 130 14.79 2.63 2.39
CA VAL A 130 13.35 2.40 2.19
C VAL A 130 13.06 0.97 1.75
N LEU A 131 13.72 0.49 0.70
CA LEU A 131 13.50 -0.88 0.21
C LEU A 131 13.91 -1.94 1.23
N GLY A 132 15.05 -1.76 1.91
CA GLY A 132 15.52 -2.67 2.94
C GLY A 132 14.52 -2.79 4.09
N ILE A 133 13.94 -1.67 4.52
CA ILE A 133 12.87 -1.66 5.52
C ILE A 133 11.63 -2.39 5.01
N GLU A 134 11.17 -2.15 3.77
CA GLU A 134 10.00 -2.89 3.24
C GLU A 134 10.23 -4.40 3.24
N ILE A 135 11.42 -4.85 2.86
CA ILE A 135 11.80 -6.27 2.91
C ILE A 135 11.78 -6.79 4.34
N VAL A 136 12.36 -6.04 5.30
CA VAL A 136 12.32 -6.41 6.72
C VAL A 136 10.88 -6.57 7.19
N PHE A 137 9.96 -5.65 6.86
CA PHE A 137 8.54 -5.74 7.20
C PHE A 137 7.82 -6.94 6.53
N ILE A 138 8.18 -7.31 5.29
CA ILE A 138 7.63 -8.52 4.65
C ILE A 138 8.11 -9.77 5.40
N ALA A 139 9.42 -9.89 5.60
CA ALA A 139 10.03 -11.02 6.29
C ALA A 139 9.47 -11.16 7.71
N SER A 140 9.30 -10.02 8.37
CA SER A 140 8.65 -9.85 9.68
C SER A 140 7.27 -10.50 9.73
N ALA A 141 6.37 -10.06 8.87
CA ALA A 141 5.00 -10.54 8.81
C ALA A 141 4.95 -12.03 8.46
N TYR A 142 5.85 -12.48 7.57
CA TYR A 142 5.97 -13.90 7.20
C TYR A 142 6.37 -14.77 8.39
N VAL A 143 7.41 -14.38 9.14
CA VAL A 143 7.87 -15.10 10.33
C VAL A 143 6.79 -15.12 11.41
N ALA A 144 6.11 -14.00 11.65
CA ALA A 144 4.98 -13.91 12.59
C ALA A 144 3.87 -14.93 12.24
N THR A 145 3.50 -14.97 10.96
CA THR A 145 2.42 -15.83 10.47
C THR A 145 2.79 -17.31 10.53
N VAL A 146 4.00 -17.68 10.07
CA VAL A 146 4.42 -19.08 9.97
C VAL A 146 4.82 -19.65 11.32
N LYS A 147 5.60 -18.91 12.11
CA LYS A 147 6.20 -19.42 13.35
C LYS A 147 5.29 -19.25 14.56
N PHE A 148 4.58 -18.12 14.64
CA PHE A 148 3.79 -17.76 15.81
C PHE A 148 2.27 -17.90 15.59
N LYS A 149 1.84 -18.20 14.35
CA LYS A 149 0.42 -18.27 13.94
C LYS A 149 -0.37 -17.01 14.32
N THR A 150 0.31 -15.89 14.46
CA THR A 150 -0.29 -14.59 14.74
C THR A 150 -0.33 -13.78 13.46
N VAL A 151 -1.50 -13.25 13.15
CA VAL A 151 -1.64 -12.21 12.12
C VAL A 151 -1.48 -10.88 12.82
N ARG A 152 -0.31 -10.25 12.67
CA ARG A 152 -0.03 -8.96 13.28
C ARG A 152 -0.56 -7.84 12.39
N MET A 153 -1.47 -7.04 12.93
CA MET A 153 -1.98 -5.86 12.25
C MET A 153 -0.99 -4.70 12.26
N ALA A 154 -1.12 -3.82 11.27
CA ALA A 154 -0.31 -2.61 11.16
C ALA A 154 -0.52 -1.67 12.35
N ASN A 155 0.56 -1.34 13.05
CA ASN A 155 0.56 -0.36 14.12
C ASN A 155 0.45 1.08 13.56
N LEU A 156 0.19 2.05 14.45
CA LEU A 156 0.08 3.46 14.07
C LEU A 156 1.34 3.97 13.33
N TRP A 157 2.53 3.56 13.79
CA TRP A 157 3.81 3.97 13.22
C TRP A 157 4.01 3.48 11.78
N GLY A 158 3.61 2.24 11.49
CA GLY A 158 3.61 1.66 10.16
C GLY A 158 2.64 2.37 9.23
N LYS A 159 1.44 2.73 9.72
CA LYS A 159 0.48 3.55 8.96
C LYS A 159 1.05 4.94 8.62
N ILE A 160 1.70 5.60 9.59
CA ILE A 160 2.38 6.88 9.38
C ILE A 160 3.50 6.74 8.35
N LYS A 161 4.33 5.69 8.44
CA LYS A 161 5.39 5.44 7.43
C LYS A 161 4.79 5.36 6.02
N MET A 162 3.71 4.58 5.85
CA MET A 162 3.10 4.34 4.55
C MET A 162 2.54 5.63 3.97
N PHE A 163 1.86 6.42 4.81
CA PHE A 163 1.36 7.73 4.42
C PHE A 163 2.49 8.67 3.95
N LEU A 164 3.60 8.71 4.67
CA LEU A 164 4.75 9.53 4.30
C LEU A 164 5.41 9.05 2.99
N GLN A 165 5.49 7.74 2.76
CA GLN A 165 6.02 7.20 1.50
C GLN A 165 5.14 7.58 0.31
N VAL A 166 3.81 7.44 0.42
CA VAL A 166 2.86 7.89 -0.61
C VAL A 166 3.02 9.39 -0.86
N LEU A 167 3.08 10.19 0.20
CA LEU A 167 3.22 11.64 0.10
C LEU A 167 4.56 12.05 -0.56
N SER A 168 5.65 11.36 -0.23
CA SER A 168 6.95 11.57 -0.85
C SER A 168 6.91 11.26 -2.35
N VAL A 169 6.36 10.11 -2.75
CA VAL A 169 6.22 9.75 -4.18
C VAL A 169 5.40 10.80 -4.93
N CYS A 170 4.28 11.25 -4.35
CA CYS A 170 3.50 12.36 -4.91
C CYS A 170 4.35 13.62 -5.10
N ALA A 171 5.13 14.01 -4.09
CA ALA A 171 6.00 15.18 -4.16
C ALA A 171 7.09 15.02 -5.23
N ILE A 172 7.69 13.84 -5.39
CA ILE A 172 8.65 13.57 -6.49
C ILE A 172 7.96 13.75 -7.83
N LEU A 173 6.80 13.13 -8.05
CA LEU A 173 6.11 13.21 -9.33
C LEU A 173 5.66 14.64 -9.66
N ILE A 174 5.20 15.41 -8.67
CA ILE A 174 4.89 16.84 -8.82
C ILE A 174 6.17 17.61 -9.20
N ALA A 175 7.29 17.33 -8.53
CA ALA A 175 8.57 17.94 -8.86
C ALA A 175 8.96 17.71 -10.32
N LEU A 176 8.75 16.50 -10.85
CA LEU A 176 9.04 16.14 -12.24
C LEU A 176 8.06 16.75 -13.24
N VAL A 177 6.80 16.99 -12.85
CA VAL A 177 5.81 17.66 -13.70
C VAL A 177 6.10 19.14 -13.87
N PHE A 178 6.57 19.81 -12.81
CA PHE A 178 6.81 21.25 -12.77
C PHE A 178 8.29 21.63 -12.84
N ASP A 179 9.19 20.66 -13.00
CA ASP A 179 10.64 20.83 -13.02
C ASP A 179 11.17 21.67 -11.84
N ASN A 180 10.73 21.31 -10.63
CA ASN A 180 10.99 22.11 -9.42
C ASN A 180 11.73 21.32 -8.34
N GLU A 181 13.02 21.64 -8.16
CA GLU A 181 13.90 20.99 -7.20
C GLU A 181 13.48 21.12 -5.73
N ILE A 182 12.74 22.17 -5.37
CA ILE A 182 12.27 22.35 -3.98
C ILE A 182 11.38 21.17 -3.58
N PHE A 183 10.52 20.71 -4.49
CA PHE A 183 9.67 19.55 -4.24
C PHE A 183 10.49 18.26 -4.11
N LEU A 184 11.60 18.09 -4.83
CA LEU A 184 12.51 16.95 -4.63
C LEU A 184 13.16 16.96 -3.24
N ARG A 185 13.59 18.14 -2.76
CA ARG A 185 14.17 18.27 -1.40
C ARG A 185 13.12 17.96 -0.33
N ILE A 186 11.91 18.48 -0.49
CA ILE A 186 10.78 18.17 0.39
C ILE A 186 10.50 16.67 0.36
N ALA A 187 10.41 16.06 -0.82
CA ALA A 187 10.17 14.63 -0.97
C ALA A 187 11.23 13.78 -0.28
N SER A 188 12.51 14.15 -0.42
CA SER A 188 13.63 13.51 0.26
C SER A 188 13.50 13.59 1.79
N GLY A 189 13.14 14.77 2.32
CA GLY A 189 12.92 14.96 3.75
C GLY A 189 11.76 14.12 4.28
N ILE A 190 10.63 14.10 3.57
CA ILE A 190 9.46 13.27 3.91
C ILE A 190 9.82 11.78 3.89
N LEU A 191 10.58 11.34 2.89
CA LEU A 191 11.00 9.95 2.77
C LEU A 191 11.96 9.56 3.89
N GLY A 192 12.90 10.43 4.25
CA GLY A 192 13.79 10.24 5.40
C GLY A 192 13.03 10.14 6.73
N LEU A 193 12.01 10.98 6.93
CA LEU A 193 11.11 10.87 8.08
C LEU A 193 10.38 9.52 8.10
N SER A 194 9.91 9.04 6.94
CA SER A 194 9.24 7.74 6.82
C SER A 194 10.14 6.59 7.30
N VAL A 195 11.44 6.64 6.99
CA VAL A 195 12.44 5.68 7.46
C VAL A 195 12.54 5.71 8.98
N GLY A 196 12.60 6.90 9.59
CA GLY A 196 12.60 7.06 11.04
C GLY A 196 11.37 6.45 11.72
N PHE A 197 10.17 6.71 11.20
CA PHE A 197 8.93 6.12 11.71
C PHE A 197 8.88 4.60 11.51
N ALA A 198 9.44 4.10 10.41
CA ALA A 198 9.52 2.67 10.15
C ALA A 198 10.45 1.96 11.14
N LEU A 199 11.60 2.57 11.48
CA LEU A 199 12.48 2.07 12.52
C LEU A 199 11.80 2.10 13.90
N LEU A 200 11.13 3.21 14.25
CA LEU A 200 10.37 3.32 15.50
C LEU A 200 9.27 2.24 15.60
N SER A 201 8.59 1.95 14.50
CA SER A 201 7.62 0.86 14.43
C SER A 201 8.26 -0.49 14.77
N LEU A 202 9.40 -0.80 14.14
CA LEU A 202 10.12 -2.06 14.36
C LEU A 202 10.65 -2.17 15.81
N PHE A 203 11.22 -1.10 16.37
CA PHE A 203 11.76 -1.12 17.74
C PHE A 203 10.67 -1.22 18.80
N ARG A 204 9.61 -0.40 18.69
CA ARG A 204 8.62 -0.27 19.77
C ARG A 204 7.65 -1.44 19.82
N HIS A 205 7.27 -1.98 18.67
CA HIS A 205 6.27 -3.05 18.62
C HIS A 205 6.90 -4.40 18.28
N GLY A 206 8.19 -4.43 17.92
CA GLY A 206 8.78 -5.62 17.33
C GLY A 206 8.22 -5.87 15.92
N VAL A 207 8.94 -6.73 15.21
CA VAL A 207 8.58 -7.32 13.91
C VAL A 207 7.22 -8.00 13.91
#